data_AF-A0A0T9RF54-F1
#
_entry.id   AF-A0A0T9RF54-F1
#
_cell.length_a   1.000
_cell.length_b   1.000
_cell.length_c   1.000
_cell.angle_alpha   90.00
_cell.angle_beta   90.00
_cell.angle_gamma   90.00
#
_symmetry.space_group_name_H-M   'P 1'
#
loop_
_entity.id
_entity.type
_entity.pdbx_description
1 polymer ?
#
loop_
_entity_poly.entity_id
_entity_poly.type
_entity_poly.pdbx_seq_one_letter_code
_entity_poly.pdbx_strand_id
1 'polypeptide(L)'
;MEVKIARNDYEQRLLAFKQSLYKAMSSIEDKLSLRNQLLAQEKRLHEGFELARKSERLNEVRYRQGAVPVSFWLDAQEKRRQAELSLDENRFNQFQNLAKIYLEFGGSATFHKY
;
A
#
# COMPACT_ATOMS: atom_id res chain seq x y z
N MET A 1 33.29 41.65 13.61
CA MET A 1 33.43 40.18 13.61
C MET A 1 32.08 39.50 13.82
N GLU A 2 31.29 39.93 14.80
CA GLU A 2 29.95 39.40 15.12
C GLU A 2 28.97 39.38 13.93
N VAL A 3 28.90 40.43 13.11
CA VAL A 3 27.99 40.47 11.94
C VAL A 3 28.32 39.39 10.90
N LYS A 4 29.61 39.03 10.73
CA LYS A 4 30.02 37.95 9.81
C LYS A 4 29.67 36.57 10.36
N ILE A 5 29.78 36.37 11.67
CA ILE A 5 29.39 35.14 12.36
C ILE A 5 27.86 34.96 12.27
N ALA A 6 27.10 36.00 12.62
CA ALA A 6 25.64 35.99 12.53
C ALA A 6 25.12 35.70 11.11
N ARG A 7 25.79 36.21 10.08
CA ARG A 7 25.45 35.92 8.68
C ARG A 7 25.73 34.46 8.30
N ASN A 8 26.85 33.90 8.73
CA ASN A 8 27.18 32.50 8.47
C ASN A 8 26.18 31.56 9.16
N ASP A 9 25.86 31.82 10.44
CA ASP A 9 24.84 31.08 11.18
C ASP A 9 23.48 31.12 10.49
N TYR A 10 23.09 32.28 9.96
CA TYR A 10 21.86 32.42 9.17
C TYR A 10 21.90 31.57 7.89
N GLU A 11 22.98 31.64 7.12
CA GLU A 11 23.15 30.85 5.89
C GLU A 11 23.12 29.34 6.17
N GLN A 12 23.72 28.89 7.27
CA GLN A 12 23.65 27.50 7.74
C GLN A 12 22.24 27.07 8.12
N ARG A 13 21.51 27.90 8.90
CA ARG A 13 20.12 27.62 9.29
C ARG A 13 19.19 27.58 8.07
N LEU A 14 19.40 28.47 7.10
CA LEU A 14 18.64 28.48 5.85
C LEU A 14 18.89 27.21 5.03
N LEU A 15 20.14 26.74 4.94
CA LEU A 15 20.46 25.49 4.26
C LEU A 15 19.81 24.30 4.95
N ALA A 16 19.93 24.21 6.28
CA ALA A 16 19.31 23.15 7.07
C ALA A 16 17.79 23.11 6.88
N PHE A 17 17.13 24.28 6.89
CA PHE A 17 15.70 24.39 6.62
C PHE A 17 15.33 23.85 5.23
N LYS A 18 16.05 24.25 4.17
CA LYS A 18 15.79 23.77 2.80
C LYS A 18 15.97 22.25 2.69
N GLN A 19 16.99 21.69 3.34
CA GLN A 19 17.22 20.25 3.36
C GLN A 19 16.08 19.50 4.07
N SER A 20 15.63 19.99 5.23
CA SER A 20 14.49 19.42 5.95
C SER A 20 13.20 19.49 5.13
N LEU A 21 12.97 20.62 4.44
CA LEU A 21 11.80 20.80 3.58
C LEU A 21 11.78 19.80 2.41
N TYR A 22 12.89 19.70 1.67
CA TYR A 22 12.98 18.75 0.55
C TYR A 22 12.85 17.30 1.00
N LYS A 23 13.44 16.96 2.15
CA LYS A 23 13.30 15.62 2.73
C LYS A 23 11.84 15.30 3.07
N ALA A 24 11.11 16.25 3.66
CA ALA A 24 9.69 16.08 3.97
C ALA A 24 8.85 15.93 2.69
N MET A 25 9.08 16.77 1.68
CA MET A 25 8.36 16.70 0.39
C MET A 25 8.57 15.34 -0.30
N SER A 26 9.83 14.88 -0.40
CA SER A 26 10.15 13.59 -0.99
C SER A 26 9.50 12.44 -0.22
N SER A 27 9.53 12.47 1.12
CA SER A 27 8.93 11.42 1.94
C SER A 27 7.41 11.34 1.75
N ILE A 28 6.73 12.49 1.67
CA ILE A 28 5.29 12.57 1.38
C ILE A 28 4.98 11.99 0.00
N GLU A 29 5.74 12.39 -1.02
CA GLU A 29 5.57 11.89 -2.39
C GLU A 29 5.72 10.37 -2.46
N ASP A 30 6.74 9.81 -1.78
CA ASP A 30 6.94 8.36 -1.71
C ASP A 30 5.73 7.63 -1.08
N LYS A 31 5.16 8.18 0.01
CA LYS A 31 3.99 7.56 0.66
C LYS A 31 2.73 7.63 -0.20
N LEU A 32 2.51 8.76 -0.88
CA LEU A 32 1.37 8.94 -1.79
C LEU A 32 1.50 8.06 -3.04
N SER A 33 2.71 7.95 -3.59
CA SER A 33 3.01 7.06 -4.71
C SER A 33 2.72 5.60 -4.34
N LEU A 34 3.23 5.15 -3.17
CA LEU A 34 2.93 3.81 -2.65
C LEU A 34 1.44 3.58 -2.44
N ARG A 35 0.68 4.59 -1.97
CA ARG A 35 -0.78 4.48 -1.83
C ARG A 35 -1.45 4.18 -3.17
N ASN A 36 -1.09 4.89 -4.22
CA ASN A 36 -1.63 4.68 -5.56
C ASN A 36 -1.30 3.28 -6.09
N GLN A 37 -0.07 2.81 -5.86
CA GLN A 37 0.35 1.45 -6.24
C GLN A 37 -0.47 0.37 -5.52
N LEU A 38 -0.69 0.52 -4.21
CA LEU A 38 -1.47 -0.42 -3.41
C LEU A 38 -2.93 -0.48 -3.85
N LEU A 39 -3.56 0.67 -4.14
CA LEU A 39 -4.93 0.74 -4.66
C LEU A 39 -5.06 0.11 -6.06
N ALA A 40 -4.06 0.31 -6.92
CA ALA A 40 -4.03 -0.34 -8.22
C ALA A 40 -3.83 -1.86 -8.09
N GLN A 41 -3.04 -2.31 -7.11
CA GLN A 41 -2.85 -3.73 -6.81
C GLN A 41 -4.11 -4.36 -6.24
N GLU A 42 -4.85 -3.68 -5.36
CA GLU A 42 -6.12 -4.15 -4.81
C GLU A 42 -7.10 -4.56 -5.92
N LYS A 43 -7.26 -3.71 -6.95
CA LYS A 43 -8.16 -4.00 -8.08
C LYS A 43 -7.82 -5.34 -8.75
N ARG A 44 -6.54 -5.57 -9.05
CA ARG A 44 -6.07 -6.81 -9.68
C ARG A 44 -6.23 -8.03 -8.78
N LEU A 45 -5.95 -7.87 -7.48
CA LEU A 45 -6.12 -8.94 -6.51
C LEU A 45 -7.59 -9.31 -6.32
N HIS A 46 -8.48 -8.32 -6.31
CA HIS A 46 -9.91 -8.53 -6.25
C HIS A 46 -10.43 -9.29 -7.48
N GLU A 47 -10.00 -8.91 -8.68
CA GLU A 47 -10.32 -9.65 -9.91
C GLU A 47 -9.80 -11.10 -9.85
N GLY A 48 -8.57 -11.31 -9.39
CA GLY A 48 -7.98 -12.64 -9.20
C GLY A 48 -8.74 -13.49 -8.19
N PHE A 49 -9.18 -12.92 -7.08
CA PHE A 49 -9.99 -13.59 -6.07
C PHE A 49 -11.35 -14.03 -6.63
N GLU A 50 -12.03 -13.15 -7.37
CA GLU A 50 -13.32 -13.49 -7.98
C GLU A 50 -13.19 -14.57 -9.06
N LEU A 51 -12.09 -14.58 -9.83
CA LEU A 51 -11.79 -15.68 -10.76
C LEU A 51 -11.53 -16.99 -10.01
N ALA A 52 -10.78 -16.96 -8.91
CA ALA A 52 -10.51 -18.15 -8.10
C ALA A 52 -11.80 -18.73 -7.48
N ARG A 53 -12.72 -17.88 -7.00
CA ARG A 53 -14.06 -18.29 -6.53
C ARG A 53 -14.89 -18.97 -7.62
N LYS A 54 -14.88 -18.42 -8.83
CA LYS A 54 -15.58 -19.04 -9.98
C LYS A 54 -14.97 -20.40 -10.33
N SER A 55 -13.63 -20.51 -10.31
CA SER A 55 -12.91 -21.76 -10.55
C SER A 55 -13.23 -22.83 -9.49
N GLU A 56 -13.25 -22.46 -8.21
CA GLU A 56 -13.64 -23.34 -7.11
C GLU A 56 -15.05 -23.90 -7.32
N ARG A 57 -16.03 -23.02 -7.60
CA ARG A 57 -17.43 -23.42 -7.85
C ARG A 57 -17.56 -24.37 -9.04
N LEU A 58 -16.85 -24.11 -10.14
CA LEU A 58 -16.88 -24.97 -11.32
C LEU A 58 -16.30 -26.36 -11.01
N ASN A 59 -15.18 -26.43 -10.29
CA ASN A 59 -14.57 -27.70 -9.91
C ASN A 59 -15.42 -28.47 -8.90
N GLU A 60 -16.10 -27.78 -7.98
CA GLU A 60 -17.08 -28.40 -7.08
C GLU A 60 -18.19 -29.12 -7.87
N VAL A 61 -18.81 -28.43 -8.83
CA VAL A 61 -19.87 -29.02 -9.67
C VAL A 61 -19.37 -30.22 -10.45
N ARG A 62 -18.20 -30.10 -11.10
CA ARG A 62 -17.59 -31.21 -11.85
C ARG A 62 -17.28 -32.40 -10.96
N TYR A 63 -16.75 -32.18 -9.77
CA TYR A 63 -16.47 -33.24 -8.80
C TYR A 63 -17.76 -33.94 -8.37
N ARG A 64 -18.81 -33.18 -8.00
CA ARG A 64 -20.11 -33.75 -7.61
C ARG A 64 -20.78 -34.56 -8.73
N GLN A 65 -20.48 -34.24 -9.98
CA GLN A 65 -20.93 -35.00 -11.16
C GLN A 65 -20.01 -36.17 -11.53
N GLY A 66 -18.91 -36.39 -10.80
CA GLY A 66 -17.93 -37.45 -11.08
C GLY A 66 -17.04 -37.16 -12.30
N ALA A 67 -17.04 -35.94 -12.83
CA ALA A 67 -16.29 -35.56 -14.02
C ALA A 67 -14.79 -35.28 -13.75
N VAL A 68 -14.43 -34.99 -12.50
CA VAL A 68 -13.04 -34.79 -12.06
C VAL A 68 -12.80 -35.40 -10.67
N PRO A 69 -11.56 -35.81 -10.35
CA PRO A 69 -11.20 -36.21 -8.99
C PRO A 69 -11.38 -35.07 -7.98
N VAL A 70 -11.60 -35.42 -6.70
CA VAL A 70 -11.75 -34.44 -5.60
C VAL A 70 -10.54 -33.51 -5.45
N SER A 71 -9.34 -33.96 -5.83
CA SER A 71 -8.12 -33.15 -5.77
C SER A 71 -8.24 -31.86 -6.58
N PHE A 72 -8.93 -31.87 -7.73
CA PHE A 72 -9.14 -30.67 -8.53
C PHE A 72 -9.97 -29.60 -7.78
N TRP A 73 -10.95 -30.04 -6.99
CA TRP A 73 -11.71 -29.12 -6.15
C TRP A 73 -10.86 -28.60 -4.99
N LEU A 74 -10.09 -29.46 -4.32
CA LEU A 74 -9.19 -29.05 -3.23
C LEU A 74 -8.11 -28.06 -3.71
N ASP A 75 -7.51 -28.30 -4.87
CA ASP A 75 -6.54 -27.38 -5.49
C ASP A 75 -7.17 -26.03 -5.82
N ALA A 76 -8.43 -26.03 -6.29
CA ALA A 76 -9.16 -24.79 -6.56
C ALA A 76 -9.54 -24.03 -5.29
N GLN A 77 -9.92 -24.74 -4.21
CA GLN A 77 -10.13 -24.13 -2.89
C GLN A 77 -8.84 -23.49 -2.36
N GLU A 78 -7.70 -24.17 -2.53
CA GLU A 78 -6.42 -23.65 -2.08
C GLU A 78 -6.01 -22.40 -2.85
N LYS A 79 -6.16 -22.40 -4.18
CA LYS A 79 -5.94 -21.20 -5.01
C LYS A 79 -6.85 -20.04 -4.60
N ARG A 80 -8.12 -20.30 -4.24
CA ARG A 80 -9.02 -19.26 -3.72
C ARG A 80 -8.50 -18.69 -2.40
N ARG A 81 -8.10 -19.54 -1.45
CA ARG A 81 -7.56 -19.10 -0.15
C ARG A 81 -6.28 -18.27 -0.31
N GLN A 82 -5.39 -18.65 -1.22
CA GLN A 82 -4.17 -17.89 -1.51
C GLN A 82 -4.48 -16.52 -2.14
N ALA A 83 -5.47 -16.45 -3.02
CA ALA A 83 -5.92 -15.18 -3.60
C ALA A 83 -6.59 -14.27 -2.54
N GLU A 84 -7.38 -14.85 -1.63
CA GLU A 84 -7.97 -14.15 -0.47
C GLU A 84 -6.88 -13.57 0.44
N LEU A 85 -5.92 -14.40 0.84
CA LEU A 85 -4.78 -13.98 1.66
C LEU A 85 -4.02 -12.82 1.01
N SER A 86 -3.75 -12.90 -0.30
CA SER A 86 -3.05 -11.84 -1.03
C SER A 86 -3.83 -10.51 -1.00
N LEU A 87 -5.16 -10.56 -1.11
CA LEU A 87 -6.02 -9.38 -1.02
C LEU A 87 -6.01 -8.78 0.40
N ASP A 88 -6.07 -9.62 1.42
CA ASP A 88 -6.02 -9.19 2.82
C ASP A 88 -4.66 -8.59 3.19
N GLU A 89 -3.56 -9.17 2.72
CA GLU A 89 -2.21 -8.60 2.86
C GLU A 89 -2.10 -7.22 2.19
N ASN A 90 -2.67 -7.04 0.99
CA ASN A 90 -2.72 -5.73 0.35
C ASN A 90 -3.50 -4.72 1.19
N ARG A 91 -4.66 -5.10 1.74
CA ARG A 91 -5.46 -4.22 2.61
C ARG A 91 -4.71 -3.84 3.88
N PHE A 92 -4.01 -4.79 4.50
CA PHE A 92 -3.14 -4.51 5.63
C PHE A 92 -2.04 -3.50 5.26
N ASN A 93 -1.38 -3.69 4.12
CA ASN A 93 -0.37 -2.75 3.62
C ASN A 93 -0.96 -1.36 3.34
N GLN A 94 -2.21 -1.26 2.87
CA GLN A 94 -2.91 0.03 2.73
C GLN A 94 -3.11 0.73 4.07
N PHE A 95 -3.50 0.01 5.13
CA PHE A 95 -3.64 0.59 6.47
C PHE A 95 -2.30 1.04 7.04
N GLN A 96 -1.23 0.26 6.87
CA GLN A 96 0.11 0.65 7.26
C GLN A 96 0.60 1.89 6.52
N ASN A 97 0.34 1.97 5.21
CA ASN A 97 0.67 3.14 4.40
C ASN A 97 -0.12 4.37 4.87
N LEU A 98 -1.41 4.23 5.18
CA LEU A 98 -2.23 5.32 5.71
C LEU A 98 -1.70 5.85 7.05
N ALA A 99 -1.32 4.96 7.97
CA ALA A 99 -0.70 5.36 9.24
C ALA A 99 0.60 6.15 9.03
N LYS A 100 1.44 5.72 8.08
CA LYS A 100 2.66 6.44 7.70
C LYS A 100 2.34 7.81 7.10
N ILE A 101 1.34 7.92 6.23
CA ILE A 101 0.90 9.19 5.67
C ILE A 101 0.52 10.18 6.78
N TYR A 102 -0.26 9.75 7.78
CA TYR A 102 -0.59 10.62 8.92
C TYR A 102 0.65 11.05 9.72
N LEU A 103 1.65 10.18 9.86
CA LEU A 103 2.90 10.53 10.52
C LEU A 103 3.71 11.59 9.74
N GLU A 104 3.82 11.45 8.41
CA GLU A 104 4.51 12.44 7.56
C GLU A 104 3.84 13.83 7.63
N PHE A 105 2.53 13.88 7.90
CA PHE A 105 1.78 15.12 8.11
C PHE A 105 1.80 15.62 9.56
N GLY A 106 2.72 15.12 10.40
CA GLY A 106 2.89 15.57 11.78
C GLY A 106 1.81 15.07 12.74
N GLY A 107 1.14 13.95 12.42
CA GLY A 107 0.10 13.35 13.25
C GLY A 107 -1.31 13.94 13.05
N SER A 108 -1.48 14.90 12.13
CA SER A 108 -2.78 15.46 11.73
C SER A 108 -3.38 14.67 10.56
N ALA A 109 -4.69 14.41 10.61
CA ALA A 109 -5.45 13.79 9.51
C ALA A 109 -5.68 14.73 8.32
N THR A 110 -5.31 16.01 8.45
CA THR A 110 -5.63 17.08 7.48
C THR A 110 -4.44 18.00 7.25
N PHE A 111 -4.21 18.35 5.98
CA PHE A 111 -3.38 19.47 5.57
C PHE A 111 -4.02 20.75 6.14
N HIS A 112 -3.36 21.42 7.09
CA HIS A 112 -3.70 22.80 7.38
C HIS A 112 -3.24 23.64 6.19
N LYS A 113 -4.21 24.01 5.35
CA LYS A 113 -4.03 24.95 4.26
C LYS A 113 -3.84 26.33 4.89
N TYR A 114 -2.61 26.83 4.85
CA TYR A 114 -2.36 28.27 5.02
C TYR A 114 -2.86 29.02 3.80
#